data_AF-A0AAU9D7V7-F1
#
_entry.id   AF-A0AAU9D7V7-F1
#
_cell.length_a   1.000
_cell.length_b   1.000
_cell.length_c   1.000
_cell.angle_alpha   90.00
_cell.angle_beta   90.00
_cell.angle_gamma   90.00
#
_symmetry.space_group_name_H-M   'P 1'
#
loop_
_entity.id
_entity.type
_entity.pdbx_description
1 polymer ?
#
loop_
_entity_poly.entity_id
_entity_poly.type
_entity_poly.pdbx_seq_one_letter_code
_entity_poly.pdbx_strand_id
1 'polypeptide(L)'
;MAYFVAKGGSLCGREWPKTWHGWPILMAFFILSLAETTRLNGLNFEKYLTYIFSELPKYYGNPSAEELEDYLPWAAEVQARCKQ
;
A
#
# COMPACT_ATOMS: atom_id res chain seq x y z
N MET A 1 22.40 -13.05 3.07
CA MET A 1 21.54 -11.92 2.69
C MET A 1 21.46 -11.92 1.17
N ALA A 2 20.32 -12.26 0.58
CA ALA A 2 20.16 -12.30 -0.87
C ALA A 2 19.04 -11.32 -1.24
N TYR A 3 19.43 -10.20 -1.85
CA TYR A 3 18.50 -9.25 -2.46
C TYR A 3 18.22 -9.72 -3.87
N PHE A 4 16.95 -10.01 -4.16
CA PHE A 4 16.48 -10.28 -5.52
C PHE A 4 16.38 -8.95 -6.28
N VAL A 5 17.35 -8.69 -7.16
CA VAL A 5 17.23 -7.67 -8.20
C VAL A 5 16.28 -8.22 -9.26
N ALA A 6 15.03 -7.75 -9.25
CA ALA A 6 14.09 -8.00 -10.34
C ALA A 6 14.44 -7.10 -11.52
N LYS A 7 15.06 -7.67 -12.56
CA LYS A 7 15.16 -7.02 -13.87
C LYS A 7 13.77 -6.87 -14.49
N GLY A 8 13.56 -5.74 -15.14
CA GLY A 8 12.29 -5.23 -15.64
C GLY A 8 11.43 -6.22 -16.42
N GLY A 9 10.12 -6.10 -16.19
CA GLY A 9 9.07 -6.84 -16.87
C GLY A 9 7.77 -6.69 -16.08
N SER A 10 6.76 -6.09 -16.70
CA SER A 10 5.43 -5.76 -16.17
C SER A 10 4.88 -6.73 -15.12
N LEU A 11 4.63 -6.23 -13.91
CA LEU A 11 4.02 -6.96 -12.79
C LEU A 11 2.48 -6.99 -12.87
N CYS A 12 1.92 -7.40 -14.01
CA CYS A 12 0.50 -7.66 -14.11
C CYS A 12 0.29 -9.04 -14.73
N GLY A 13 -0.08 -10.04 -13.92
CA GLY A 13 -0.49 -11.36 -14.43
C GLY A 13 0.32 -12.59 -13.99
N ARG A 14 1.13 -12.54 -12.91
CA ARG A 14 1.64 -13.79 -12.29
C ARG A 14 0.69 -14.25 -11.19
N GLU A 15 -0.10 -15.28 -11.50
CA GLU A 15 -0.84 -16.04 -10.49
C GLU A 15 0.19 -16.80 -9.62
N TRP A 16 0.28 -16.42 -8.35
CA TRP A 16 1.15 -17.09 -7.40
C TRP A 16 0.69 -18.53 -7.22
N PRO A 17 1.59 -19.51 -7.10
CA PRO A 17 1.16 -20.89 -6.96
C PRO A 17 0.45 -21.01 -5.61
N LYS A 18 -0.82 -21.47 -5.64
CA LYS A 18 -1.74 -21.54 -4.50
C LYS A 18 -1.21 -22.37 -3.31
N THR A 19 -0.14 -23.13 -3.54
CA THR A 19 0.56 -24.00 -2.58
C THR A 19 1.76 -23.34 -1.90
N TRP A 20 2.09 -22.08 -2.21
CA TRP A 20 3.14 -21.36 -1.50
C TRP A 20 2.67 -20.99 -0.09
N HIS A 21 3.19 -21.71 0.90
CA HIS A 21 3.03 -21.39 2.33
C HIS A 21 3.60 -20.01 2.74
N GLY A 22 4.21 -19.27 1.80
CA GLY A 22 4.65 -17.88 1.99
C GLY A 22 3.55 -16.83 1.83
N TRP A 23 2.39 -17.15 1.25
CA TRP A 23 1.31 -16.16 1.04
C TRP A 23 0.82 -15.51 2.35
N PRO A 24 0.57 -16.24 3.46
CA PRO A 24 0.18 -15.62 4.73
C PRO A 24 1.25 -14.68 5.28
N ILE A 25 2.53 -15.01 5.07
CA ILE A 25 3.67 -14.22 5.56
C ILE A 25 3.78 -12.91 4.77
N LEU A 26 3.63 -12.95 3.44
CA LEU A 26 3.68 -11.75 2.60
C LEU A 26 2.53 -10.79 2.91
N MET A 27 1.31 -11.30 3.09
CA MET A 27 0.16 -10.45 3.43
C MET A 27 0.34 -9.79 4.81
N ALA A 28 0.79 -10.55 5.82
CA ALA A 28 1.06 -9.99 7.14
C ALA A 28 2.16 -8.91 7.09
N PHE A 29 3.21 -9.13 6.29
CA PHE A 29 4.29 -8.16 6.09
C PHE A 29 3.77 -6.82 5.53
N PHE A 30 2.88 -6.84 4.53
CA PHE A 30 2.31 -5.62 3.97
C PHE A 30 1.47 -4.85 4.99
N ILE A 31 0.61 -5.53 5.74
CA ILE A 31 -0.24 -4.91 6.76
C ILE A 31 0.62 -4.27 7.87
N LEU A 32 1.65 -4.97 8.34
CA LEU A 32 2.57 -4.45 9.35
C LEU A 32 3.35 -3.23 8.85
N SER A 33 3.82 -3.27 7.60
CA SER A 33 4.50 -2.14 6.98
C SER A 33 3.60 -0.90 6.92
N LEU A 34 2.33 -1.07 6.52
CA LEU A 34 1.35 0.03 6.51
C LEU A 34 1.06 0.54 7.92
N ALA A 35 0.85 -0.36 8.89
CA ALA A 35 0.59 0.01 10.28
C ALA A 35 1.75 0.84 10.85
N GLU A 36 2.98 0.39 10.64
CA GLU A 36 4.17 1.11 11.09
C GLU A 36 4.34 2.46 10.38
N THR A 37 4.05 2.51 9.08
CA THR A 37 4.07 3.75 8.32
C THR A 37 3.04 4.75 8.87
N THR A 38 1.81 4.33 9.14
CA THR A 38 0.78 5.21 9.73
C THR A 38 1.18 5.70 11.11
N ARG A 39 1.79 4.84 11.94
CA ARG A 39 2.31 5.19 13.26
C ARG A 39 3.38 6.27 13.19
N LEU A 40 4.34 6.14 12.28
CA LEU A 40 5.42 7.12 12.09
C LEU A 40 4.91 8.47 11.56
N ASN A 41 3.78 8.47 10.84
CA ASN A 41 3.15 9.67 10.29
C ASN A 41 2.04 10.24 11.19
N GLY A 42 1.83 9.69 12.39
CA GLY A 42 0.82 10.18 13.35
C GLY A 42 -0.63 10.00 12.88
N LEU A 43 -0.88 9.01 12.03
CA LEU A 43 -2.21 8.71 11.48
C LEU A 43 -2.91 7.59 12.25
N ASN A 44 -4.24 7.62 12.25
CA ASN A 44 -5.05 6.48 12.65
C ASN A 44 -5.08 5.45 11.52
N PHE A 45 -4.59 4.24 11.80
CA PHE A 45 -4.47 3.15 10.82
C PHE A 45 -5.80 2.76 10.17
N GLU A 46 -6.87 2.64 10.97
CA GLU A 46 -8.19 2.26 10.48
C GLU A 46 -8.75 3.34 9.55
N LYS A 47 -8.73 4.61 9.97
CA LYS A 47 -9.20 5.74 9.15
C LYS A 47 -8.43 5.83 7.84
N TYR A 48 -7.11 5.62 7.87
CA TYR A 48 -6.26 5.67 6.69
C TYR A 48 -6.57 4.54 5.70
N LEU A 49 -6.73 3.30 6.19
CA LEU A 49 -7.15 2.18 5.35
C LEU A 49 -8.51 2.43 4.70
N THR A 50 -9.49 2.91 5.48
CA THR A 50 -10.82 3.23 4.95
C THR A 50 -10.73 4.33 3.89
N TYR A 51 -9.94 5.38 4.13
CA TYR A 51 -9.74 6.46 3.17
C TYR A 51 -9.18 5.93 1.84
N ILE A 52 -8.08 5.18 1.88
CA ILE A 52 -7.47 4.60 0.68
C ILE A 52 -8.46 3.72 -0.07
N PHE A 53 -9.14 2.79 0.62
CA PHE A 53 -10.09 1.89 -0.03
C PHE A 53 -11.33 2.60 -0.54
N SER A 54 -11.67 3.78 -0.03
CA SER A 54 -12.74 4.60 -0.59
C SER A 54 -12.31 5.40 -1.81
N GLU A 55 -11.08 5.92 -1.83
CA GLU A 55 -10.62 6.84 -2.87
C GLU A 55 -10.01 6.12 -4.09
N LEU A 56 -9.16 5.11 -3.86
CA LEU A 56 -8.46 4.45 -4.97
C LEU A 56 -9.40 3.79 -5.99
N PRO A 57 -10.51 3.13 -5.60
CA PRO A 57 -11.42 2.55 -6.59
C PRO A 57 -12.16 3.58 -7.45
N LYS A 58 -12.16 4.86 -7.06
CA LYS A 58 -12.73 5.95 -7.87
C LYS A 58 -11.87 6.26 -9.09
N TYR A 59 -10.59 5.87 -9.07
CA TYR A 59 -9.76 5.90 -10.27
C TYR A 59 -10.16 4.74 -11.17
N TYR A 60 -10.73 5.07 -12.33
CA TYR A 60 -11.09 4.12 -13.36
C TYR A 60 -9.87 3.56 -14.14
N GLY A 61 -8.64 3.80 -13.67
CA GLY A 61 -7.41 3.49 -14.39
C GLY A 61 -6.26 3.12 -13.48
N ASN A 62 -5.07 2.98 -14.07
CA ASN A 62 -3.82 2.78 -13.35
C ASN A 62 -3.21 4.16 -13.09
N PRO A 63 -3.35 4.73 -11.87
CA PRO A 63 -2.80 6.05 -11.58
C PRO A 63 -1.28 6.04 -11.74
N SER A 64 -0.75 7.14 -12.26
CA SER A 64 0.68 7.42 -12.25
C SER A 64 1.20 7.58 -10.83
N ALA A 65 2.52 7.46 -10.64
CA ALA A 65 3.14 7.67 -9.33
C ALA A 65 2.85 9.08 -8.79
N GLU A 66 2.79 10.09 -9.65
CA GLU A 66 2.51 11.48 -9.29
C GLU A 66 1.07 11.65 -8.77
N GLU A 67 0.09 11.00 -9.39
CA GLU A 67 -1.31 11.01 -8.91
C GLU A 67 -1.48 10.26 -7.58
N LEU A 68 -0.61 9.29 -7.30
CA LEU A 68 -0.63 8.53 -6.05
C LEU A 68 -0.05 9.32 -4.86
N GLU A 69 0.75 10.35 -5.09
CA GLU A 69 1.38 11.16 -4.03
C GLU A 69 0.34 11.78 -3.09
N ASP A 70 -0.82 12.17 -3.61
CA ASP A 70 -1.91 12.78 -2.83
C ASP A 70 -2.58 11.80 -1.85
N TYR A 71 -2.38 10.48 -2.05
CA TYR A 71 -2.91 9.43 -1.17
C TYR A 71 -1.88 8.95 -0.15
N LEU A 72 -0.65 9.45 -0.19
CA LEU A 72 0.42 9.01 0.69
C LEU A 72 0.24 9.52 2.13
N PRO A 73 0.82 8.82 3.12
CA PRO A 73 0.66 9.14 4.54
C PRO A 73 1.07 10.56 4.92
N TRP A 74 1.98 11.18 4.17
CA TRP A 74 2.48 12.54 4.42
C TRP A 74 1.72 13.63 3.66
N ALA A 75 0.75 13.27 2.81
CA ALA A 75 -0.04 14.25 2.07
C ALA A 75 -0.89 15.11 3.02
N ALA A 76 -0.99 16.41 2.73
CA ALA A 76 -1.67 17.36 3.60
C ALA A 76 -3.15 17.01 3.83
N GLU A 77 -3.84 16.54 2.78
CA GLU A 77 -5.24 16.11 2.86
C GLU A 77 -5.41 14.86 3.74
N VAL A 78 -4.53 13.87 3.59
CA VAL A 78 -4.50 12.66 4.42
C VAL A 78 -4.26 13.04 5.88
N GLN A 79 -3.31 13.94 6.14
CA GLN A 79 -2.99 14.44 7.47
C GLN A 79 -4.16 15.20 8.10
N ALA A 80 -4.97 15.90 7.32
CA ALA A 80 -6.17 16.58 7.82
C ALA A 80 -7.31 15.62 8.16
N ARG A 81 -7.50 14.55 7.36
CA ARG A 81 -8.64 13.63 7.48
C ARG A 81 -8.37 12.44 8.42
N CYS A 82 -7.15 11.94 8.44
CA CYS A 82 -6.79 10.66 9.06
C CYS A 82 -5.89 10.81 10.30
N LYS A 83 -5.70 12.03 10.81
CA LYS A 83 -4.93 12.25 12.04
C LYS A 83 -5.52 11.44 13.20
N GLN A 84 -4.62 11.00 14.08
CA GLN A 84 -4.97 10.22 15.25
C GLN A 84 -5.95 10.95 16.17
#